data_AF-A0A328IJE5-F1
#
_entry.id   AF-A0A328IJE5-F1
#
_cell.length_a   1.000
_cell.length_b   1.000
_cell.length_c   1.000
_cell.angle_alpha   90.00
_cell.angle_beta   90.00
_cell.angle_gamma   90.00
#
_symmetry.space_group_name_H-M   'P 1'
#
loop_
_entity.id
_entity.type
_entity.pdbx_description
1 polymer ?
#
loop_
_entity_poly.entity_id
_entity_poly.type
_entity_poly.pdbx_seq_one_letter_code
_entity_poly.pdbx_strand_id
1 'polypeptide(L)'
;FGPTHEFFVKIENNEVSDFGSPLELERSVLSGQKRLLRVLFWGERTHEPVLWEIAREYDIMINILYGKIEELKNGPFGTMIIAIDGQRQDLFIEKLRDSVFFLEEVR
;
A
#
# COMPACT_ATOMS: atom_id res chain seq x y z
N PHE A 1 -0.86 -8.38 -23.87
CA PHE A 1 -0.96 -8.37 -22.41
C PHE A 1 -2.44 -8.27 -22.04
N GLY A 2 -2.91 -9.04 -21.06
CA GLY A 2 -4.35 -9.23 -20.80
C GLY A 2 -4.99 -8.12 -19.95
N PRO A 3 -6.27 -8.28 -19.53
CA PRO A 3 -7.04 -7.26 -18.79
C PRO A 3 -6.39 -6.83 -17.47
N THR A 4 -5.61 -7.72 -16.84
CA THR A 4 -4.79 -7.41 -15.66
C THR A 4 -3.74 -6.34 -15.94
N HIS A 5 -3.07 -6.40 -17.09
CA HIS A 5 -2.05 -5.42 -17.47
C HIS A 5 -2.67 -4.06 -17.80
N GLU A 6 -3.81 -4.04 -18.50
CA GLU A 6 -4.54 -2.79 -18.79
C GLU A 6 -5.00 -2.08 -17.52
N PHE A 7 -5.41 -2.84 -16.49
CA PHE A 7 -5.76 -2.26 -15.20
C PHE A 7 -4.54 -1.61 -14.51
N PHE A 8 -3.38 -2.27 -14.50
CA PHE A 8 -2.15 -1.70 -13.93
C PHE A 8 -1.69 -0.43 -14.66
N VAL A 9 -1.76 -0.40 -15.99
CA VAL A 9 -1.48 0.80 -16.79
C VAL A 9 -2.42 1.94 -16.40
N LYS A 10 -3.70 1.65 -16.16
CA LYS A 10 -4.67 2.66 -15.71
C LYS A 10 -4.41 3.14 -14.28
N ILE A 11 -3.87 2.31 -13.39
CA ILE A 11 -3.42 2.77 -12.06
C ILE A 11 -2.19 3.69 -12.19
N GLU A 12 -1.19 3.26 -12.95
CA GLU A 12 0.04 4.05 -13.19
C GLU A 12 -0.28 5.41 -13.81
N ASN A 13 -1.27 5.45 -14.72
CA ASN A 13 -1.76 6.68 -15.34
C ASN A 13 -2.77 7.45 -14.48
N ASN A 14 -3.06 7.01 -13.26
CA ASN A 14 -4.02 7.62 -12.34
C ASN A 14 -5.45 7.73 -12.93
N GLU A 15 -5.81 6.81 -13.82
CA GLU A 15 -7.10 6.72 -14.51
C GLU A 15 -8.13 5.82 -13.76
N VAL A 16 -7.69 5.09 -12.74
CA VAL A 16 -8.58 4.29 -11.87
C VAL A 16 -8.91 5.08 -10.59
N SER A 17 -10.06 5.74 -10.60
CA SER A 17 -10.59 6.51 -9.45
C SER A 17 -11.33 5.66 -8.40
N ASP A 18 -11.46 4.34 -8.59
CA ASP A 18 -12.33 3.46 -7.79
C ASP A 18 -11.68 2.92 -6.49
N PHE A 19 -10.55 3.48 -6.10
CA PHE A 19 -9.91 3.21 -4.81
C PHE A 19 -10.51 4.01 -3.64
N GLY A 20 -11.73 4.52 -3.83
CA GLY A 20 -12.31 5.61 -3.03
C GLY A 20 -11.52 6.90 -3.25
N SER A 21 -12.04 8.03 -2.78
CA SER A 21 -11.27 9.26 -2.57
C SER A 21 -10.85 9.29 -1.10
N PRO A 22 -9.74 8.63 -0.68
CA PRO A 22 -9.41 8.50 0.73
C PRO A 22 -8.76 9.79 1.27
N LEU A 23 -8.41 10.70 0.35
CA LEU A 23 -7.60 11.91 0.56
C LEU A 23 -8.26 12.97 1.46
N GLU A 24 -9.57 12.93 1.69
CA GLU A 24 -10.21 13.85 2.66
C GLU A 24 -9.86 13.51 4.12
N LEU A 25 -9.38 12.30 4.40
CA LEU A 25 -8.99 11.84 5.74
C LEU A 25 -7.55 12.24 6.13
N GLU A 26 -6.72 12.73 5.20
CA GLU A 26 -5.26 12.65 5.35
C GLU A 26 -4.60 13.78 6.16
N ARG A 27 -5.12 15.01 6.15
CA ARG A 27 -4.37 16.14 6.75
C ARG A 27 -4.29 16.11 8.28
N SER A 28 -5.26 15.50 8.98
CA SER A 28 -5.24 15.40 10.45
C SER A 28 -4.40 14.22 10.95
N VAL A 29 -4.29 13.15 10.16
CA VAL A 29 -3.50 11.95 10.48
C VAL A 29 -2.00 12.21 10.30
N LEU A 30 -1.62 13.08 9.34
CA LEU A 30 -0.25 13.49 9.03
C LEU A 30 0.41 14.39 10.11
N SER A 31 -0.08 14.41 11.34
CA SER A 31 0.61 15.10 12.43
C SER A 31 1.89 14.35 12.83
N GLY A 32 3.03 15.04 12.81
CA GLY A 32 4.34 14.52 13.24
C GLY A 32 5.23 14.03 12.11
N GLN A 33 6.11 13.06 12.40
CA GLN A 33 7.05 12.44 11.43
C GLN A 33 6.42 11.25 10.70
N LYS A 34 5.09 11.19 10.61
CA LYS A 34 4.38 10.06 10.00
C LYS A 34 4.41 10.18 8.49
N ARG A 35 4.65 9.07 7.81
CA ARG A 35 4.57 8.99 6.34
C ARG A 35 3.36 8.19 5.93
N LEU A 36 2.73 8.58 4.83
CA LEU A 36 1.56 7.93 4.30
C LEU A 36 1.93 7.17 3.04
N LEU A 37 1.57 5.88 3.00
CA LEU A 37 1.91 5.00 1.90
C LEU A 37 0.63 4.39 1.31
N ARG A 38 0.54 4.36 -0.01
CA ARG A 38 -0.42 3.51 -0.72
C ARG A 38 0.30 2.26 -1.21
N VAL A 39 -0.25 1.11 -0.84
CA VAL A 39 0.32 -0.21 -1.08
C VAL A 39 -0.64 -1.03 -1.92
N LEU A 40 -0.12 -1.67 -2.97
CA LEU A 40 -0.88 -2.55 -3.84
C LEU A 40 -0.34 -3.98 -3.73
N PHE A 41 -1.25 -4.93 -3.43
CA PHE A 41 -0.96 -6.36 -3.30
C PHE A 41 -1.57 -7.12 -4.48
N TRP A 42 -0.86 -8.15 -4.96
CA TRP A 42 -1.34 -9.00 -6.03
C TRP A 42 -0.96 -10.47 -5.79
N GLY A 43 -1.93 -11.37 -5.99
CA GLY A 43 -1.71 -12.81 -6.04
C GLY A 43 -1.48 -13.44 -4.67
N GLU A 44 -0.86 -14.63 -4.67
CA GLU A 44 -0.66 -15.48 -3.48
C GLU A 44 0.02 -14.76 -2.30
N ARG A 45 0.89 -13.78 -2.58
CA ARG A 45 1.57 -12.97 -1.55
C ARG A 45 0.64 -12.07 -0.74
N THR A 46 -0.60 -11.87 -1.18
CA THR A 46 -1.61 -11.11 -0.40
C THR A 46 -1.96 -11.81 0.91
N HIS A 47 -1.72 -13.13 1.02
CA HIS A 47 -1.95 -13.89 2.24
C HIS A 47 -0.72 -13.96 3.16
N GLU A 48 0.46 -13.53 2.69
CA GLU A 48 1.66 -13.46 3.51
C GLU A 48 1.60 -12.22 4.43
N PRO A 49 2.03 -12.33 5.70
CA PRO A 49 2.01 -11.21 6.64
C PRO A 49 3.17 -10.21 6.40
N VAL A 50 3.43 -9.86 5.13
CA VAL A 50 4.58 -9.06 4.68
C VAL A 50 4.73 -7.76 5.47
N LEU A 51 3.63 -7.02 5.65
CA LEU A 51 3.65 -5.77 6.41
C LEU A 51 4.07 -5.98 7.86
N TRP A 52 3.58 -7.04 8.50
CA TRP A 52 3.91 -7.35 9.88
C TRP A 52 5.38 -7.75 10.05
N GLU A 53 5.88 -8.61 9.17
CA GLU A 53 7.26 -9.09 9.24
C GLU A 53 8.26 -7.94 9.09
N ILE A 54 8.06 -7.10 8.07
CA ILE A 54 8.93 -5.95 7.80
C ILE A 54 8.78 -4.89 8.90
N ALA A 55 7.56 -4.62 9.39
CA ALA A 55 7.35 -3.70 10.51
C ALA A 55 8.12 -4.12 11.75
N ARG A 56 8.07 -5.42 12.08
CA ARG A 56 8.79 -5.98 13.22
C ARG A 56 10.31 -5.92 13.04
N GLU A 57 10.81 -6.16 11.84
CA GLU A 57 12.25 -6.09 11.52
C GLU A 57 12.81 -4.66 11.73
N TYR A 58 12.06 -3.66 11.27
CA TYR A 58 12.49 -2.26 11.32
C TYR A 58 11.93 -1.45 12.50
N ASP A 59 11.19 -2.07 13.41
CA ASP A 59 10.57 -1.42 14.58
C ASP A 59 9.72 -0.21 14.15
N ILE A 60 8.80 -0.46 13.21
CA ILE A 60 7.89 0.53 12.63
C ILE A 60 6.47 0.26 13.11
N MET A 61 5.81 1.29 13.62
CA MET A 61 4.37 1.27 13.86
C MET A 61 3.64 1.49 12.54
N ILE A 62 2.68 0.63 12.25
CA ILE A 62 1.78 0.76 11.10
C ILE A 62 0.37 1.04 11.62
N ASN A 63 -0.28 2.05 11.05
CA ASN A 63 -1.70 2.30 11.20
C ASN A 63 -2.40 2.15 9.84
N ILE A 64 -3.34 1.21 9.73
CA ILE A 64 -4.10 1.00 8.51
C ILE A 64 -5.28 1.98 8.49
N LEU A 65 -5.26 2.94 7.56
CA LEU A 65 -6.30 3.95 7.42
C LEU A 65 -7.42 3.49 6.49
N TYR A 66 -7.06 2.73 5.48
CA TYR A 66 -7.99 2.18 4.50
C TYR A 66 -7.42 0.88 3.93
N GLY A 67 -8.30 -0.08 3.65
CA GLY A 67 -7.93 -1.32 2.98
C GLY A 67 -9.11 -1.91 2.24
N LYS A 68 -8.87 -2.37 1.02
CA LYS A 68 -9.84 -3.09 0.19
C LYS A 68 -9.12 -4.24 -0.49
N ILE A 69 -9.61 -5.47 -0.27
CA ILE A 69 -9.11 -6.68 -0.92
C ILE A 69 -10.30 -7.31 -1.65
N GLU A 70 -10.12 -7.61 -2.93
CA GLU A 70 -11.11 -8.25 -3.79
C GLU A 70 -10.54 -9.53 -4.38
N GLU A 71 -11.36 -10.60 -4.38
CA GLU A 71 -11.01 -11.86 -5.05
C GLU A 71 -11.28 -11.72 -6.54
N LEU A 72 -10.20 -11.75 -7.34
CA LEU A 72 -10.28 -11.80 -8.80
C LEU A 72 -10.02 -13.21 -9.30
N LYS A 73 -10.36 -13.49 -10.57
CA LYS A 73 -10.14 -14.81 -11.19
C LYS A 73 -8.69 -15.30 -11.13
N ASN A 74 -7.73 -14.39 -11.00
CA ASN A 74 -6.29 -14.67 -11.01
C ASN A 74 -5.63 -14.50 -9.63
N GLY A 75 -6.44 -14.47 -8.56
CA GLY A 75 -6.00 -14.30 -7.18
C GLY A 75 -6.52 -13.01 -6.54
N PRO A 76 -6.30 -12.86 -5.22
CA PRO A 76 -6.70 -11.66 -4.50
C PRO A 76 -5.89 -10.46 -4.99
N PHE A 77 -6.59 -9.34 -5.11
CA PHE A 77 -6.02 -8.05 -5.42
C PHE A 77 -6.44 -7.05 -4.35
N GLY A 78 -5.48 -6.30 -3.82
CA GLY A 78 -5.76 -5.39 -2.71
C GLY A 78 -5.06 -4.05 -2.82
N THR A 79 -5.73 -3.02 -2.33
CA THR A 79 -5.14 -1.72 -2.05
C THR A 79 -5.21 -1.43 -0.56
N MET A 80 -4.18 -0.80 0.00
CA MET A 80 -4.18 -0.29 1.36
C MET A 80 -3.54 1.09 1.42
N ILE A 81 -4.06 1.93 2.30
CA ILE A 81 -3.42 3.17 2.72
C ILE A 81 -3.02 3.01 4.17
N ILE A 82 -1.73 3.17 4.44
CA ILE A 82 -1.14 3.00 5.76
C ILE A 82 -0.34 4.24 6.15
N ALA A 83 -0.51 4.69 7.39
CA ALA A 83 0.42 5.62 8.01
C ALA A 83 1.49 4.84 8.76
N ILE A 84 2.75 5.21 8.59
CA ILE A 84 3.88 4.60 9.28
C ILE A 84 4.57 5.59 10.20
N ASP A 85 5.10 5.10 11.32
CA ASP A 85 5.81 5.89 12.34
C ASP A 85 7.01 5.10 12.89
N GLY A 86 8.16 5.76 13.03
CA GLY A 86 9.38 5.17 13.57
C GLY A 86 10.67 5.74 12.95
N GLN A 87 11.81 5.43 13.55
CA GLN A 87 13.09 6.02 13.13
C GLN A 87 13.66 5.42 11.83
N ARG A 88 13.24 4.19 11.48
CA ARG A 88 13.77 3.44 10.32
C ARG A 88 12.78 3.37 9.15
N GLN A 89 11.88 4.37 9.03
CA GLN A 89 10.85 4.40 7.99
C GLN A 89 11.41 4.27 6.57
N ASP A 90 12.57 4.87 6.30
CA ASP A 90 13.19 4.83 4.97
C ASP A 90 13.60 3.41 4.58
N LEU A 91 14.21 2.66 5.51
CA LEU A 91 14.57 1.24 5.31
C LEU A 91 13.33 0.35 5.19
N PHE A 92 12.28 0.65 5.97
CA PHE A 92 11.00 -0.03 5.84
C PHE A 92 10.39 0.17 4.45
N ILE A 93 10.39 1.41 3.94
CA ILE A 93 9.86 1.73 2.60
C ILE A 93 10.68 1.02 1.51
N GLU A 94 12.01 1.02 1.63
CA GLU A 94 12.90 0.32 0.71
C GLU A 94 12.58 -1.19 0.67
N LYS A 95 12.53 -1.84 1.83
CA LYS A 95 12.24 -3.28 1.91
C LYS A 95 10.82 -3.63 1.45
N LEU A 96 9.84 -2.80 1.79
CA LEU A 96 8.46 -3.02 1.42
C LEU A 96 8.29 -2.92 -0.10
N ARG A 97 8.99 -2.00 -0.77
CA ARG A 97 8.95 -1.82 -2.22
C ARG A 97 9.34 -3.10 -2.98
N ASP A 98 10.30 -3.86 -2.48
CA ASP A 98 10.71 -5.14 -3.07
C ASP A 98 9.71 -6.29 -2.84
N SER A 99 8.77 -6.10 -1.91
CA SER A 99 7.89 -7.15 -1.40
C SER A 99 6.44 -7.02 -1.88
N VAL A 100 6.06 -5.85 -2.39
CA VAL A 100 4.70 -5.54 -2.86
C VAL A 100 4.69 -5.23 -4.35
N PHE A 101 3.51 -5.28 -4.96
CA PHE A 101 3.40 -5.03 -6.40
C PHE A 101 3.65 -3.56 -6.74
N PHE A 102 3.09 -2.65 -5.93
CA PHE A 102 3.28 -1.21 -6.09
C PHE A 102 3.26 -0.52 -4.73
N LEU A 103 4.10 0.50 -4.60
CA LEU A 103 4.23 1.33 -3.40
C LEU A 103 4.47 2.77 -3.80
N GLU A 104 3.64 3.68 -3.30
CA GLU A 104 3.83 5.13 -3.42
C GLU A 104 3.71 5.81 -2.07
N GLU A 105 4.47 6.90 -1.90
CA GLU A 105 4.28 7.83 -0.79
C GLU A 105 3.25 8.87 -1.20
N VAL A 106 2.17 8.99 -0.42
CA VAL A 106 1.10 9.95 -0.67
C VAL A 106 1.54 11.31 -0.13
N ARG A 107 1.47 12.34 -0.98
CA ARG A 107 1.94 13.72 -0.68
C ARG A 107 0.81 14.72 -0.72
#